data_AF-A0A2N2SH74-F1
#
_entry.id   AF-A0A2N2SH74-F1
#
_cell.length_a   1.000
_cell.length_b   1.000
_cell.length_c   1.000
_cell.angle_alpha   90.00
_cell.angle_beta   90.00
_cell.angle_gamma   90.00
#
_symmetry.space_group_name_H-M   'P 1'
#
loop_
_entity.id
_entity.type
_entity.pdbx_description
1 polymer ?
#
loop_
_entity_poly.entity_id
_entity_poly.type
_entity_poly.pdbx_seq_one_letter_code
_entity_poly.pdbx_strand_id
1 'polypeptide(L)'
;PEQAAAAVAEIKAAGAPDAKFFEGDLRDADKIASMMKAVAAWAPIDILVNNAGIQKTVTLAEADAKTWDAVIAINLSACFHTSRLALPAMAARGYGRVINIASVHGLVASVAKAPYVSAKFGLVGMTKVAALEYADAGSRETGGVTVNAICPGWVETPLIEPQIMAMARKVGGDRAAGVKALVAEKQPSGRTADPADIGAVELCASPSMHDPAWRRPTLSPELQWSDQGEGELGERMARAAKRWLDAGQPLLLIGTDCPELDCQMLQTAAQSLSNHDAAIAPTADGGYALLGLNRFDATVFDNIRWSTDTVARETLSRLETLGWTAHRLPSLHDIDEAADLKWIPEAWRDDIEQERPTPDQHPHADPRELAQ
;
A
#
# COMPACT_ATOMS: atom_id res chain seq x y z
N PRO A 1 12.07 11.72 25.70
CA PRO A 1 10.94 11.75 26.66
C PRO A 1 9.76 12.60 26.17
N GLU A 2 9.99 13.87 25.79
CA GLU A 2 8.93 14.76 25.30
C GLU A 2 8.29 14.29 23.99
N GLN A 3 9.09 13.89 23.01
CA GLN A 3 8.58 13.32 21.74
C GLN A 3 7.74 12.05 21.96
N ALA A 4 8.12 11.21 22.93
CA ALA A 4 7.36 10.01 23.26
C ALA A 4 6.01 10.35 23.92
N ALA A 5 5.98 11.35 24.79
CA ALA A 5 4.74 11.83 25.40
C ALA A 5 3.79 12.45 24.37
N ALA A 6 4.33 13.24 23.43
CA ALA A 6 3.57 13.80 22.31
C ALA A 6 2.96 12.70 21.44
N ALA A 7 3.76 11.71 21.01
CA ALA A 7 3.27 10.59 20.21
C ALA A 7 2.17 9.79 20.92
N VAL A 8 2.31 9.54 22.24
CA VAL A 8 1.27 8.88 23.03
C VAL A 8 -0.03 9.71 23.05
N ALA A 9 0.08 11.03 23.18
CA ALA A 9 -1.07 11.91 23.15
C ALA A 9 -1.76 11.93 21.77
N GLU A 10 -0.99 11.96 20.69
CA GLU A 10 -1.48 11.91 19.31
C GLU A 10 -2.24 10.60 19.01
N ILE A 11 -1.67 9.46 19.43
CA ILE A 11 -2.31 8.14 19.26
C ILE A 11 -3.66 8.09 20.00
N LYS A 12 -3.71 8.62 21.23
CA LYS A 12 -4.97 8.70 21.99
C LYS A 12 -5.98 9.66 21.35
N ALA A 13 -5.51 10.80 20.84
CA ALA A 13 -6.35 11.75 20.12
C ALA A 13 -6.93 11.17 18.82
N ALA A 14 -6.20 10.26 18.16
CA ALA A 14 -6.67 9.51 17.00
C ALA A 14 -7.70 8.40 17.33
N GLY A 15 -8.09 8.24 18.60
CA GLY A 15 -9.15 7.33 19.03
C GLY A 15 -8.66 6.01 19.63
N ALA A 16 -7.36 5.82 19.82
CA ALA A 16 -6.86 4.62 20.50
C ALA A 16 -7.32 4.58 21.96
N PRO A 17 -7.90 3.46 22.43
CA PRO A 17 -8.40 3.35 23.81
C PRO A 17 -7.27 3.39 24.84
N ASP A 18 -6.07 2.94 24.47
CA ASP A 18 -4.86 3.06 25.28
C ASP A 18 -3.62 3.24 24.41
N ALA A 19 -2.59 3.89 24.97
CA ALA A 19 -1.29 4.07 24.35
C ALA A 19 -0.23 4.27 25.43
N LYS A 20 0.91 3.59 25.28
CA LYS A 20 1.98 3.57 26.29
C LYS A 20 3.35 3.54 25.64
N PHE A 21 4.25 4.36 26.18
CA PHE A 21 5.67 4.34 25.85
C PHE A 21 6.43 3.37 26.77
N PHE A 22 7.31 2.57 26.17
CA PHE A 22 8.22 1.69 26.89
C PHE A 22 9.65 2.07 26.52
N GLU A 23 10.45 2.42 27.52
CA GLU A 23 11.84 2.84 27.30
C GLU A 23 12.76 1.64 27.03
N GLY A 24 13.62 1.76 26.02
CA GLY A 24 14.65 0.78 25.71
C GLY A 24 15.66 1.34 24.70
N ASP A 25 16.96 1.27 25.03
CA ASP A 25 18.01 1.54 24.05
C ASP A 25 18.14 0.35 23.10
N LEU A 26 17.78 0.56 21.83
CA LEU A 26 17.77 -0.49 20.82
C LEU A 26 19.18 -0.96 20.40
N ARG A 27 20.26 -0.38 20.96
CA ARG A 27 21.63 -0.89 20.80
C ARG A 27 21.96 -2.00 21.80
N ASP A 28 21.15 -2.17 22.84
CA ASP A 28 21.40 -3.06 23.97
C ASP A 28 20.33 -4.15 24.02
N ALA A 29 20.75 -5.41 23.82
CA ALA A 29 19.87 -6.56 23.79
C ALA A 29 19.11 -6.78 25.11
N ASP A 30 19.72 -6.48 26.26
CA ASP A 30 19.10 -6.66 27.58
C ASP A 30 18.04 -5.58 27.82
N LYS A 31 18.27 -4.36 27.32
CA LYS A 31 17.27 -3.29 27.34
C LYS A 31 16.09 -3.61 26.43
N ILE A 32 16.33 -4.14 25.23
CA ILE A 32 15.26 -4.63 24.34
C ILE A 32 14.46 -5.75 25.02
N ALA A 33 15.13 -6.73 25.64
CA ALA A 33 14.46 -7.83 26.32
C ALA A 33 13.57 -7.34 27.48
N SER A 34 14.08 -6.40 28.28
CA SER A 34 13.34 -5.78 29.38
C SER A 34 12.13 -4.99 28.87
N MET A 35 12.30 -4.22 27.79
CA MET A 35 11.23 -3.47 27.13
C MET A 35 10.14 -4.40 26.59
N MET A 36 10.52 -5.43 25.82
CA MET A 36 9.57 -6.39 25.24
C MET A 36 8.81 -7.19 26.30
N LYS A 37 9.47 -7.52 27.42
CA LYS A 37 8.80 -8.14 28.58
C LYS A 37 7.73 -7.21 29.18
N ALA A 38 8.04 -5.92 29.31
CA ALA A 38 7.09 -4.93 29.81
C ALA A 38 5.91 -4.72 28.84
N VAL A 39 6.16 -4.74 27.53
CA VAL A 39 5.10 -4.68 26.49
C VAL A 39 4.19 -5.90 26.58
N ALA A 40 4.75 -7.11 26.61
CA ALA A 40 3.98 -8.35 26.69
C ALA A 40 3.15 -8.47 27.99
N ALA A 41 3.60 -7.84 29.07
CA ALA A 41 2.84 -7.75 30.32
C ALA A 41 1.70 -6.73 30.26
N TRP A 42 1.73 -5.80 29.31
CA TRP A 42 0.66 -4.80 29.10
C TRP A 42 -0.43 -5.33 28.17
N ALA A 43 -0.06 -5.93 27.04
CA ALA A 43 -1.00 -6.54 26.10
C ALA A 43 -0.32 -7.60 25.21
N PRO A 44 -1.08 -8.55 24.64
CA PRO A 44 -0.61 -9.39 23.55
C PRO A 44 -0.12 -8.53 22.37
N ILE A 45 0.99 -8.94 21.75
CA ILE A 45 1.55 -8.24 20.60
C ILE A 45 1.01 -8.90 19.33
N ASP A 46 0.03 -8.25 18.70
CA ASP A 46 -0.56 -8.72 17.45
C ASP A 46 0.19 -8.20 16.23
N ILE A 47 0.73 -6.98 16.32
CA ILE A 47 1.54 -6.34 15.28
C ILE A 47 2.84 -5.81 15.88
N LEU A 48 3.98 -6.17 15.28
CA LEU A 48 5.30 -5.62 15.58
C LEU A 48 5.83 -4.88 14.35
N VAL A 49 6.07 -3.57 14.50
CA VAL A 49 6.69 -2.76 13.45
C VAL A 49 8.12 -2.40 13.85
N ASN A 50 9.09 -3.02 13.20
CA ASN A 50 10.50 -2.68 13.36
C ASN A 50 10.86 -1.51 12.44
N ASN A 51 10.68 -0.29 12.94
CA ASN A 51 10.86 0.95 12.19
C ASN A 51 12.19 1.67 12.48
N ALA A 52 12.74 1.52 13.68
CA ALA A 52 13.91 2.30 14.10
C ALA A 52 15.10 2.12 13.14
N GLY A 53 15.73 3.24 12.76
CA GLY A 53 16.83 3.23 11.81
C GLY A 53 17.75 4.43 11.96
N ILE A 54 19.05 4.21 11.80
CA ILE A 54 20.07 5.25 11.68
C ILE A 54 20.90 5.03 10.42
N GLN A 55 21.49 6.10 9.88
CA GLN A 55 22.41 5.97 8.75
C GLN A 55 23.60 6.91 8.89
N LYS A 56 24.73 6.53 8.28
CA LYS A 56 25.91 7.37 8.14
C LYS A 56 26.53 7.12 6.77
N THR A 57 26.73 8.19 6.01
CA THR A 57 27.45 8.13 4.74
C THR A 57 28.95 8.10 5.05
N VAL A 58 29.61 6.99 4.74
CA VAL A 58 31.03 6.77 5.01
C VAL A 58 31.58 5.68 4.08
N THR A 59 32.80 5.86 3.58
CA THR A 59 33.47 4.82 2.78
C THR A 59 33.90 3.65 3.65
N LEU A 60 34.19 2.49 3.04
CA LEU A 60 34.69 1.32 3.78
C LEU A 60 36.00 1.61 4.52
N ALA A 61 36.89 2.42 3.93
CA ALA A 61 38.19 2.74 4.50
C ALA A 61 38.10 3.71 5.70
N GLU A 62 37.06 4.54 5.75
CA GLU A 62 36.86 5.56 6.78
C GLU A 62 35.87 5.14 7.88
N ALA A 63 35.13 4.05 7.66
CA ALA A 63 34.15 3.56 8.62
C ALA A 63 34.85 3.02 9.87
N ASP A 64 34.70 3.74 10.99
CA ASP A 64 35.14 3.23 12.29
C ASP A 64 34.21 2.10 12.80
N ALA A 65 34.77 1.23 13.64
CA ALA A 65 34.04 0.10 14.22
C ALA A 65 32.79 0.56 14.99
N LYS A 66 32.88 1.68 15.71
CA LYS A 66 31.76 2.24 16.48
C LYS A 66 30.56 2.60 15.58
N THR A 67 30.81 3.16 14.40
CA THR A 67 29.79 3.48 13.40
C THR A 67 29.17 2.21 12.85
N TRP A 68 30.01 1.24 12.50
CA TRP A 68 29.55 -0.07 12.03
C TRP A 68 28.63 -0.73 13.08
N ASP A 69 29.12 -0.88 14.30
CA ASP A 69 28.42 -1.53 15.40
C ASP A 69 27.09 -0.83 15.70
N ALA A 70 27.06 0.50 15.76
CA ALA A 70 25.83 1.24 16.01
C ALA A 70 24.79 1.05 14.90
N VAL A 71 25.20 1.09 13.62
CA VAL A 71 24.29 0.92 12.48
C VAL A 71 23.76 -0.51 12.43
N ILE A 72 24.61 -1.52 12.63
CA ILE A 72 24.20 -2.93 12.68
C ILE A 72 23.29 -3.21 13.89
N ALA A 73 23.61 -2.63 15.05
CA ALA A 73 22.83 -2.81 16.26
C ALA A 73 21.39 -2.30 16.07
N ILE A 74 21.22 -1.05 15.63
CA ILE A 74 19.88 -0.46 15.45
C ILE A 74 19.15 -1.07 14.25
N ASN A 75 19.78 -1.12 13.07
CA ASN A 75 19.05 -1.38 11.82
C ASN A 75 18.80 -2.86 11.54
N LEU A 76 19.50 -3.76 12.24
CA LEU A 76 19.41 -5.21 12.02
C LEU A 76 19.21 -5.97 13.34
N SER A 77 20.13 -5.81 14.28
CA SER A 77 20.14 -6.62 15.51
C SER A 77 18.93 -6.33 16.39
N ALA A 78 18.49 -5.07 16.49
CA ALA A 78 17.29 -4.71 17.22
C ALA A 78 16.04 -5.42 16.66
N CYS A 79 15.92 -5.46 15.32
CA CYS A 79 14.82 -6.14 14.62
C CYS A 79 14.85 -7.65 14.90
N PHE A 80 16.04 -8.26 14.96
CA PHE A 80 16.20 -9.65 15.37
C PHE A 80 15.70 -9.86 16.80
N HIS A 81 16.16 -9.04 17.75
CA HIS A 81 15.82 -9.20 19.16
C HIS A 81 14.32 -9.03 19.44
N THR A 82 13.68 -8.02 18.86
CA THR A 82 12.23 -7.81 19.01
C THR A 82 11.44 -8.96 18.37
N SER A 83 11.80 -9.39 17.17
CA SER A 83 11.10 -10.47 16.45
C SER A 83 11.26 -11.80 17.18
N ARG A 84 12.47 -12.16 17.63
CA ARG A 84 12.76 -13.35 18.45
C ARG A 84 11.89 -13.43 19.70
N LEU A 85 11.56 -12.29 20.30
CA LEU A 85 10.78 -12.23 21.53
C LEU A 85 9.27 -12.18 21.29
N ALA A 86 8.82 -11.70 20.13
CA ALA A 86 7.40 -11.58 19.79
C ALA A 86 6.85 -12.83 19.08
N LEU A 87 7.60 -13.35 18.10
CA LEU A 87 7.14 -14.40 17.17
C LEU A 87 6.69 -15.70 17.87
N PRO A 88 7.38 -16.23 18.91
CA PRO A 88 6.92 -17.44 19.58
C PRO A 88 5.53 -17.29 20.21
N ALA A 89 5.23 -16.13 20.79
CA ALA A 89 3.93 -15.85 21.37
C ALA A 89 2.85 -15.62 20.30
N MET A 90 3.19 -15.02 19.16
CA MET A 90 2.30 -14.89 17.99
C MET A 90 1.94 -16.27 17.44
N ALA A 91 2.92 -17.14 17.26
CA ALA A 91 2.73 -18.51 16.77
C ALA A 91 1.84 -19.34 17.69
N ALA A 92 2.07 -19.26 19.00
CA ALA A 92 1.24 -19.95 19.98
C ALA A 92 -0.25 -19.52 19.94
N ARG A 93 -0.53 -18.29 19.50
CA ARG A 93 -1.90 -17.78 19.31
C ARG A 93 -2.44 -18.04 17.90
N GLY A 94 -1.60 -18.45 16.95
CA GLY A 94 -1.95 -18.61 15.54
C GLY A 94 -2.19 -17.30 14.79
N TYR A 95 -1.79 -16.15 15.35
CA TYR A 95 -1.90 -14.85 14.71
C TYR A 95 -0.71 -13.93 15.05
N GLY A 96 -0.19 -13.25 14.04
CA GLY A 96 0.76 -12.15 14.22
C GLY A 96 1.20 -11.48 12.92
N ARG A 97 1.60 -10.21 12.98
CA ARG A 97 2.16 -9.46 11.86
C ARG A 97 3.48 -8.82 12.27
N VAL A 98 4.57 -9.17 11.60
CA VAL A 98 5.86 -8.48 11.75
C VAL A 98 6.15 -7.70 10.48
N ILE A 99 6.37 -6.40 10.63
CA ILE A 99 6.68 -5.47 9.53
C ILE A 99 8.06 -4.87 9.79
N ASN A 100 9.01 -5.19 8.93
CA ASN A 100 10.36 -4.67 8.97
C ASN A 100 10.50 -3.52 7.97
N ILE A 101 10.83 -2.32 8.45
CA ILE A 101 11.10 -1.19 7.57
C ILE A 101 12.56 -1.31 7.10
N ALA A 102 12.74 -1.87 5.91
CA ALA A 102 14.03 -2.03 5.26
C ALA A 102 14.41 -0.75 4.50
N SER A 103 14.74 -0.88 3.21
CA SER A 103 15.08 0.21 2.29
C SER A 103 15.22 -0.38 0.89
N VAL A 104 15.13 0.43 -0.16
CA VAL A 104 15.65 0.08 -1.49
C VAL A 104 17.12 -0.38 -1.39
N HIS A 105 17.86 0.15 -0.41
CA HIS A 105 19.22 -0.30 -0.07
C HIS A 105 19.30 -1.68 0.61
N GLY A 106 18.17 -2.37 0.79
CA GLY A 106 18.11 -3.80 1.08
C GLY A 106 18.05 -4.68 -0.18
N LEU A 107 17.94 -4.06 -1.35
CA LEU A 107 17.85 -4.72 -2.66
C LEU A 107 18.99 -4.31 -3.60
N VAL A 108 19.48 -3.06 -3.49
CA VAL A 108 20.58 -2.52 -4.30
C VAL A 108 21.60 -1.76 -3.45
N ALA A 109 22.81 -1.53 -3.96
CA ALA A 109 23.87 -0.85 -3.22
C ALA A 109 24.11 0.60 -3.72
N SER A 110 24.74 1.41 -2.87
CA SER A 110 25.30 2.72 -3.24
C SER A 110 26.64 2.93 -2.55
N VAL A 111 27.53 3.70 -3.17
CA VAL A 111 28.85 4.03 -2.62
C VAL A 111 28.72 4.77 -1.28
N ALA A 112 29.72 4.60 -0.42
CA ALA A 112 29.79 5.23 0.90
C ALA A 112 28.59 4.94 1.83
N LYS A 113 28.01 3.73 1.75
CA LYS A 113 26.89 3.30 2.61
C LYS A 113 27.05 1.89 3.18
N ALA A 114 28.27 1.38 3.27
CA ALA A 114 28.52 -0.03 3.58
C ALA A 114 27.80 -0.53 4.86
N PRO A 115 27.89 0.13 6.03
CA PRO A 115 27.18 -0.34 7.24
C PRO A 115 25.65 -0.40 7.05
N TYR A 116 25.08 0.62 6.40
CA TYR A 116 23.63 0.73 6.21
C TYR A 116 23.11 -0.31 5.20
N VAL A 117 23.77 -0.44 4.05
CA VAL A 117 23.41 -1.42 3.01
C VAL A 117 23.54 -2.83 3.57
N SER A 118 24.65 -3.15 4.27
CA SER A 118 24.82 -4.45 4.92
C SER A 118 23.68 -4.77 5.90
N ALA A 119 23.31 -3.80 6.75
CA ALA A 119 22.19 -3.98 7.68
C ALA A 119 20.85 -4.23 6.95
N LYS A 120 20.55 -3.45 5.92
CA LYS A 120 19.26 -3.54 5.20
C LYS A 120 19.14 -4.78 4.31
N PHE A 121 20.23 -5.23 3.68
CA PHE A 121 20.26 -6.55 3.02
C PHE A 121 20.06 -7.67 4.04
N GLY A 122 20.75 -7.60 5.17
CA GLY A 122 20.58 -8.56 6.27
C GLY A 122 19.14 -8.60 6.78
N LEU A 123 18.48 -7.46 6.89
CA LEU A 123 17.10 -7.36 7.35
C LEU A 123 16.12 -8.00 6.35
N VAL A 124 16.30 -7.80 5.04
CA VAL A 124 15.50 -8.48 4.01
C VAL A 124 15.72 -9.99 4.07
N GLY A 125 16.98 -10.45 4.19
CA GLY A 125 17.29 -11.88 4.33
C GLY A 125 16.65 -12.50 5.57
N MET A 126 16.80 -11.86 6.73
CA MET A 126 16.20 -12.30 7.99
C MET A 126 14.67 -12.33 7.91
N THR A 127 14.05 -11.35 7.26
CA THR A 127 12.59 -11.31 7.06
C THR A 127 12.11 -12.54 6.31
N LYS A 128 12.79 -12.91 5.21
CA LYS A 128 12.44 -14.10 4.42
C LYS A 128 12.57 -15.39 5.22
N VAL A 129 13.64 -15.53 6.01
CA VAL A 129 13.84 -16.71 6.87
C VAL A 129 12.71 -16.81 7.90
N ALA A 130 12.43 -15.72 8.62
CA ALA A 130 11.38 -15.72 9.63
C ALA A 130 9.98 -15.95 9.02
N ALA A 131 9.71 -15.46 7.80
CA ALA A 131 8.45 -15.76 7.11
C ALA A 131 8.29 -17.26 6.84
N LEU A 132 9.37 -17.95 6.43
CA LEU A 132 9.35 -19.39 6.19
C LEU A 132 9.24 -20.20 7.49
N GLU A 133 9.96 -19.81 8.54
CA GLU A 133 9.93 -20.49 9.84
C GLU A 133 8.56 -20.45 10.52
N TYR A 134 7.74 -19.44 10.23
CA TYR A 134 6.43 -19.22 10.85
C TYR A 134 5.27 -19.42 9.86
N ALA A 135 5.52 -19.94 8.66
CA ALA A 135 4.50 -20.13 7.63
C ALA A 135 3.40 -21.13 8.03
N ASP A 136 3.72 -22.12 8.88
CA ASP A 136 2.75 -23.10 9.38
C ASP A 136 2.02 -22.65 10.66
N ALA A 137 2.39 -21.47 11.19
CA ALA A 137 1.88 -21.02 12.47
C ALA A 137 0.49 -20.39 12.31
N GLY A 138 -0.52 -21.17 12.68
CA GLY A 138 -1.93 -20.78 12.67
C GLY A 138 -2.75 -21.55 11.64
N SER A 139 -3.85 -20.96 11.21
CA SER A 139 -4.83 -21.53 10.29
C SER A 139 -5.48 -20.43 9.46
N ARG A 140 -6.32 -20.79 8.49
CA ARG A 140 -7.11 -19.82 7.73
C ARG A 140 -8.01 -18.99 8.66
N GLU A 141 -8.59 -19.63 9.67
CA GLU A 141 -9.50 -19.02 10.64
C GLU A 141 -8.78 -18.05 11.58
N THR A 142 -7.55 -18.39 12.00
CA THR A 142 -6.75 -17.51 12.86
C THR A 142 -5.97 -16.47 12.09
N GLY A 143 -5.90 -16.55 10.76
CA GLY A 143 -5.19 -15.62 9.88
C GLY A 143 -3.67 -15.74 9.86
N GLY A 144 -3.11 -16.73 10.56
CA GLY A 144 -1.69 -17.10 10.57
C GLY A 144 -0.71 -16.03 11.06
N VAL A 145 0.58 -16.37 11.04
CA VAL A 145 1.68 -15.42 11.30
C VAL A 145 2.34 -15.01 9.98
N THR A 146 2.54 -13.70 9.77
CA THR A 146 3.29 -13.20 8.60
C THR A 146 4.43 -12.28 9.01
N VAL A 147 5.52 -12.34 8.23
CA VAL A 147 6.70 -11.50 8.41
C VAL A 147 7.04 -10.88 7.06
N ASN A 148 6.95 -9.56 6.96
CA ASN A 148 7.12 -8.82 5.70
C ASN A 148 8.12 -7.68 5.87
N ALA A 149 8.77 -7.30 4.77
CA ALA A 149 9.67 -6.16 4.71
C ALA A 149 9.15 -5.14 3.70
N ILE A 150 9.11 -3.88 4.11
CA ILE A 150 8.86 -2.75 3.21
C ILE A 150 10.21 -2.17 2.84
N CYS A 151 10.46 -1.93 1.55
CA CYS A 151 11.73 -1.40 1.04
C CYS A 151 11.56 0.01 0.45
N PRO A 152 11.41 1.07 1.26
CA PRO A 152 11.19 2.41 0.73
C PRO A 152 12.38 2.93 -0.09
N GLY A 153 12.07 3.72 -1.12
CA GLY A 153 13.05 4.58 -1.80
C GLY A 153 13.48 5.77 -0.94
N TRP A 154 13.80 6.90 -1.56
CA TRP A 154 14.06 8.13 -0.80
C TRP A 154 12.74 8.73 -0.30
N VAL A 155 12.51 8.62 1.02
CA VAL A 155 11.32 9.17 1.71
C VAL A 155 11.73 10.43 2.46
N GLU A 156 10.93 11.49 2.36
CA GLU A 156 11.17 12.76 3.05
C GLU A 156 11.06 12.56 4.57
N THR A 157 12.22 12.43 5.21
CA THR A 157 12.35 12.18 6.64
C THR A 157 13.53 12.98 7.18
N PRO A 158 13.55 13.34 8.48
CA PRO A 158 14.72 13.99 9.10
C PRO A 158 16.03 13.20 8.90
N LEU A 159 15.93 11.89 8.67
CA LEU A 159 17.05 10.99 8.42
C LEU A 159 17.82 11.33 7.13
N ILE A 160 17.16 11.85 6.10
CA ILE A 160 17.79 12.12 4.78
C ILE A 160 18.22 13.58 4.59
N GLU A 161 17.83 14.48 5.51
CA GLU A 161 18.11 15.91 5.43
C GLU A 161 19.62 16.23 5.31
N PRO A 162 20.52 15.56 6.07
CA PRO A 162 21.96 15.80 5.91
C PRO A 162 22.48 15.44 4.51
N GLN A 163 21.93 14.40 3.86
CA GLN A 163 22.30 14.04 2.49
C GLN A 163 21.76 15.03 1.47
N ILE A 164 20.52 15.51 1.64
CA ILE A 164 19.95 16.56 0.79
C ILE A 164 20.86 17.79 0.81
N MET A 165 21.24 18.25 2.00
CA MET A 165 22.09 19.42 2.16
C MET A 165 23.52 19.19 1.64
N ALA A 166 24.06 17.98 1.77
CA ALA A 166 25.36 17.62 1.19
C ALA A 166 25.32 17.64 -0.34
N MET A 167 24.26 17.12 -0.95
CA MET A 167 24.07 17.15 -2.40
C MET A 167 23.84 18.56 -2.91
N ALA A 168 23.04 19.37 -2.22
CA ALA A 168 22.84 20.79 -2.53
C ALA A 168 24.17 21.54 -2.63
N ARG A 169 25.06 21.36 -1.63
CA ARG A 169 26.42 21.93 -1.66
C ARG A 169 27.24 21.41 -2.82
N LYS A 170 27.18 20.10 -3.11
CA LYS A 170 27.94 19.47 -4.21
C LYS A 170 27.52 20.00 -5.58
N VAL A 171 26.24 20.30 -5.78
CA VAL A 171 25.72 20.82 -7.04
C VAL A 171 25.64 22.35 -7.09
N GLY A 172 26.11 23.04 -6.03
CA GLY A 172 26.10 24.50 -5.94
C GLY A 172 24.70 25.11 -5.91
N GLY A 173 23.73 24.44 -5.28
CA GLY A 173 22.32 24.83 -5.25
C GLY A 173 21.70 24.85 -3.86
N ASP A 174 20.39 25.06 -3.82
CA ASP A 174 19.56 25.05 -2.63
C ASP A 174 19.07 23.62 -2.27
N ARG A 175 18.23 23.52 -1.24
CA ARG A 175 17.65 22.23 -0.80
C ARG A 175 16.93 21.51 -1.94
N ALA A 176 16.20 22.23 -2.78
CA ALA A 176 15.47 21.65 -3.92
C ALA A 176 16.44 21.06 -4.97
N ALA A 177 17.53 21.77 -5.28
CA ALA A 177 18.60 21.23 -6.11
C ALA A 177 19.27 20.00 -5.47
N GLY A 178 19.42 19.99 -4.14
CA GLY A 178 19.90 18.85 -3.36
C GLY A 178 19.00 17.62 -3.47
N VAL A 179 17.68 17.79 -3.31
CA VAL A 179 16.69 16.71 -3.47
C VAL A 179 16.77 16.15 -4.89
N LYS A 180 16.69 17.01 -5.90
CA LYS A 180 16.75 16.60 -7.31
C LYS A 180 18.01 15.82 -7.61
N ALA A 181 19.17 16.29 -7.12
CA ALA A 181 20.45 15.62 -7.33
C ALA A 181 20.56 14.29 -6.55
N LEU A 182 19.94 14.18 -5.38
CA LEU A 182 19.94 12.97 -4.56
C LEU A 182 19.16 11.82 -5.21
N VAL A 183 18.05 12.16 -5.87
CA VAL A 183 17.11 11.18 -6.44
C VAL A 183 17.38 10.91 -7.93
N ALA A 184 18.06 11.81 -8.64
CA ALA A 184 18.28 11.77 -10.09
C ALA A 184 18.82 10.45 -10.66
N GLU A 185 19.64 9.70 -9.92
CA GLU A 185 20.26 8.48 -10.45
C GLU A 185 19.30 7.28 -10.48
N LYS A 186 18.29 7.23 -9.59
CA LYS A 186 17.46 6.03 -9.35
C LYS A 186 15.96 6.31 -9.22
N GLN A 187 15.54 7.57 -9.22
CA GLN A 187 14.14 7.99 -9.08
C GLN A 187 13.81 9.00 -10.20
N PRO A 188 13.20 8.53 -11.31
CA PRO A 188 12.85 9.37 -12.45
C PRO A 188 11.91 10.55 -12.08
N SER A 189 11.18 10.43 -10.98
CA SER A 189 10.27 11.46 -10.45
C SER A 189 10.96 12.76 -10.08
N GLY A 190 12.29 12.76 -9.83
CA GLY A 190 13.01 13.98 -9.44
C GLY A 190 12.65 14.52 -8.04
N ARG A 191 11.85 13.78 -7.27
CA ARG A 191 11.35 14.14 -5.93
C ARG A 191 11.41 12.95 -4.96
N THR A 192 11.51 13.24 -3.67
CA THR A 192 11.32 12.25 -2.58
C THR A 192 9.85 11.81 -2.52
N ALA A 193 9.61 10.59 -2.04
CA ALA A 193 8.27 10.14 -1.68
C ALA A 193 7.85 10.75 -0.34
N ASP A 194 6.64 11.27 -0.25
CA ASP A 194 5.97 11.65 0.99
C ASP A 194 5.24 10.41 1.56
N PRO A 195 5.27 10.12 2.88
CA PRO A 195 4.38 9.11 3.48
C PRO A 195 2.89 9.28 3.11
N ALA A 196 2.45 10.51 2.83
CA ALA A 196 1.11 10.84 2.33
C ALA A 196 0.89 10.56 0.83
N ASP A 197 1.92 10.16 0.07
CA ASP A 197 1.81 9.80 -1.36
C ASP A 197 1.08 8.46 -1.59
N ILE A 198 0.73 7.71 -0.53
CA ILE A 198 -0.32 6.69 -0.61
C ILE A 198 -1.65 7.44 -0.55
N GLY A 199 -2.17 7.83 -1.71
CA GLY A 199 -3.42 8.60 -1.82
C GLY A 199 -4.60 7.92 -1.12
N ALA A 200 -5.58 8.71 -0.70
CA ALA A 200 -6.82 8.19 -0.11
C ALA A 200 -7.53 7.26 -1.11
N VAL A 201 -7.89 6.07 -0.67
CA VAL A 201 -8.74 5.16 -1.44
C VAL A 201 -10.18 5.39 -0.97
N GLU A 202 -11.07 5.71 -1.90
CA GLU A 202 -12.49 5.89 -1.63
C GLU A 202 -13.29 4.73 -2.25
N LEU A 203 -14.05 4.01 -1.44
CA LEU A 203 -15.01 3.02 -1.90
C LEU A 203 -16.40 3.65 -2.01
N CYS A 204 -16.88 3.77 -3.25
CA CYS A 204 -18.21 4.29 -3.56
C CYS A 204 -19.21 3.12 -3.66
N ALA A 205 -20.18 3.05 -2.75
CA ALA A 205 -21.10 1.92 -2.64
C ALA A 205 -22.54 2.22 -3.09
N SER A 206 -23.21 1.22 -3.68
CA SER A 206 -24.66 1.17 -3.94
C SER A 206 -25.14 -0.29 -3.76
N PRO A 207 -26.19 -0.58 -2.97
CA PRO A 207 -26.96 0.34 -2.15
C PRO A 207 -26.09 0.97 -1.04
N SER A 208 -26.62 1.97 -0.33
CA SER A 208 -25.88 2.66 0.75
C SER A 208 -25.26 1.67 1.73
N MET A 209 -24.14 2.02 2.37
CA MET A 209 -23.46 1.17 3.37
C MET A 209 -24.30 0.82 4.60
N HIS A 210 -25.39 1.56 4.82
CA HIS A 210 -26.39 1.26 5.85
C HIS A 210 -27.39 0.19 5.42
N ASP A 211 -27.34 -0.27 4.17
CA ASP A 211 -28.18 -1.33 3.65
C ASP A 211 -27.80 -2.67 4.31
N PRO A 212 -28.80 -3.47 4.75
CA PRO A 212 -28.58 -4.80 5.32
C PRO A 212 -27.79 -5.76 4.43
N ALA A 213 -27.64 -5.49 3.13
CA ALA A 213 -26.81 -6.26 2.21
C ALA A 213 -25.30 -6.23 2.57
N TRP A 214 -24.80 -5.13 3.17
CA TRP A 214 -23.38 -4.96 3.53
C TRP A 214 -22.96 -5.70 4.81
N ARG A 215 -23.61 -6.82 5.16
CA ARG A 215 -23.24 -7.62 6.34
C ARG A 215 -21.83 -8.17 6.18
N ARG A 216 -20.86 -7.53 6.85
CA ARG A 216 -19.49 -8.00 7.14
C ARG A 216 -18.50 -7.90 5.96
N PRO A 217 -17.91 -6.72 5.77
CA PRO A 217 -16.45 -6.76 5.85
C PRO A 217 -15.89 -5.68 6.77
N THR A 218 -15.01 -6.11 7.67
CA THR A 218 -14.12 -5.22 8.41
C THR A 218 -13.06 -4.72 7.42
N LEU A 219 -13.39 -3.66 6.67
CA LEU A 219 -12.46 -3.03 5.74
C LEU A 219 -11.50 -2.10 6.49
N SER A 220 -10.36 -1.80 5.87
CA SER A 220 -9.32 -0.99 6.50
C SER A 220 -9.88 0.39 6.93
N PRO A 221 -9.50 0.92 8.11
CA PRO A 221 -9.83 2.28 8.51
C PRO A 221 -9.20 3.35 7.59
N GLU A 222 -8.23 3.00 6.74
CA GLU A 222 -7.66 3.90 5.73
C GLU A 222 -8.57 4.08 4.50
N LEU A 223 -9.57 3.21 4.33
CA LEU A 223 -10.53 3.29 3.23
C LEU A 223 -11.63 4.31 3.58
N GLN A 224 -11.74 5.34 2.75
CA GLN A 224 -12.86 6.28 2.83
C GLN A 224 -14.08 5.69 2.14
N TRP A 225 -15.26 6.13 2.57
CA TRP A 225 -16.53 5.63 2.07
C TRP A 225 -17.40 6.76 1.58
N SER A 226 -18.12 6.51 0.50
CA SER A 226 -19.25 7.34 0.13
C SER A 226 -20.37 6.55 -0.53
N ASP A 227 -21.58 7.08 -0.37
CA ASP A 227 -22.73 6.63 -1.12
C ASP A 227 -22.59 7.10 -2.58
N GLN A 228 -22.84 6.20 -3.53
CA GLN A 228 -22.90 6.55 -4.95
C GLN A 228 -24.09 7.49 -5.23
N GLY A 229 -25.16 7.40 -4.43
CA GLY A 229 -26.43 8.10 -4.61
C GLY A 229 -27.28 7.53 -5.76
N GLU A 230 -28.51 8.03 -5.86
CA GLU A 230 -29.47 7.65 -6.90
C GLU A 230 -29.07 8.13 -8.31
N GLY A 231 -29.66 7.53 -9.34
CA GLY A 231 -29.42 7.87 -10.76
C GLY A 231 -28.67 6.80 -11.54
N GLU A 232 -28.41 7.06 -12.81
CA GLU A 232 -27.70 6.15 -13.72
C GLU A 232 -26.20 6.03 -13.38
N LEU A 233 -25.54 4.96 -13.83
CA LEU A 233 -24.12 4.70 -13.52
C LEU A 233 -23.20 5.87 -13.89
N GLY A 234 -23.42 6.50 -15.05
CA GLY A 234 -22.65 7.66 -15.50
C GLY A 234 -22.77 8.85 -14.53
N GLU A 235 -23.97 9.12 -14.01
CA GLU A 235 -24.17 10.21 -13.04
C GLU A 235 -23.46 9.92 -11.72
N ARG A 236 -23.44 8.66 -11.28
CA ARG A 236 -22.73 8.21 -10.07
C ARG A 236 -21.22 8.39 -10.22
N MET A 237 -20.65 7.95 -11.34
CA MET A 237 -19.22 8.14 -11.64
C MET A 237 -18.86 9.61 -11.79
N ALA A 238 -19.70 10.41 -12.46
CA ALA A 238 -19.48 11.85 -12.59
C ALA A 238 -19.45 12.55 -11.23
N ARG A 239 -20.35 12.20 -10.30
CA ARG A 239 -20.33 12.72 -8.93
C ARG A 239 -19.04 12.37 -8.21
N ALA A 240 -18.62 11.10 -8.26
CA ALA A 240 -17.38 10.65 -7.64
C ALA A 240 -16.17 11.39 -8.23
N ALA A 241 -16.10 11.49 -9.56
CA ALA A 241 -15.02 12.17 -10.26
C ALA A 241 -14.95 13.66 -9.91
N LYS A 242 -16.10 14.33 -9.89
CA LYS A 242 -16.20 15.76 -9.60
C LYS A 242 -15.66 16.11 -8.22
N ARG A 243 -15.93 15.29 -7.18
CA ARG A 243 -15.47 15.54 -5.81
C ARG A 243 -13.96 15.74 -5.71
N TRP A 244 -13.20 14.91 -6.41
CA TRP A 244 -11.73 14.92 -6.38
C TRP A 244 -11.14 15.93 -7.37
N LEU A 245 -11.70 16.01 -8.57
CA LEU A 245 -11.18 16.90 -9.62
C LEU A 245 -11.43 18.38 -9.32
N ASP A 246 -12.55 18.73 -8.69
CA ASP A 246 -12.78 20.10 -8.20
C ASP A 246 -11.76 20.51 -7.13
N ALA A 247 -11.26 19.54 -6.35
CA ALA A 247 -10.19 19.75 -5.36
C ALA A 247 -8.79 19.82 -6.00
N GLY A 248 -8.69 19.75 -7.34
CA GLY A 248 -7.44 19.77 -8.08
C GLY A 248 -6.63 18.48 -7.95
N GLN A 249 -7.26 17.37 -7.54
CA GLN A 249 -6.61 16.08 -7.37
C GLN A 249 -6.94 15.15 -8.55
N PRO A 250 -5.92 14.64 -9.28
CA PRO A 250 -6.11 13.56 -10.24
C PRO A 250 -6.72 12.33 -9.58
N LEU A 251 -7.48 11.55 -10.34
CA LEU A 251 -8.10 10.33 -9.82
C LEU A 251 -8.02 9.19 -10.81
N LEU A 252 -8.15 7.97 -10.27
CA LEU A 252 -8.41 6.75 -11.01
C LEU A 252 -9.76 6.21 -10.54
N LEU A 253 -10.75 6.15 -11.44
CA LEU A 253 -11.96 5.34 -11.23
C LEU A 253 -11.64 3.92 -11.66
N ILE A 254 -11.96 2.95 -10.80
CA ILE A 254 -11.74 1.53 -11.06
C ILE A 254 -13.02 0.74 -10.80
N GLY A 255 -13.28 -0.26 -11.64
CA GLY A 255 -14.24 -1.32 -11.34
C GLY A 255 -13.67 -2.30 -10.31
N THR A 256 -14.54 -2.88 -9.49
CA THR A 256 -14.18 -3.88 -8.47
C THR A 256 -14.16 -5.31 -9.01
N ASP A 257 -14.62 -5.48 -10.24
CA ASP A 257 -14.90 -6.72 -10.99
C ASP A 257 -13.78 -7.13 -11.95
N CYS A 258 -12.65 -6.42 -11.96
CA CYS A 258 -11.53 -6.72 -12.86
C CYS A 258 -10.30 -7.26 -12.09
N PRO A 259 -10.19 -8.58 -11.88
CA PRO A 259 -9.09 -9.18 -11.10
C PRO A 259 -7.73 -9.07 -11.80
N GLU A 260 -7.71 -8.87 -13.12
CA GLU A 260 -6.45 -8.62 -13.87
C GLU A 260 -5.87 -7.23 -13.60
N LEU A 261 -6.63 -6.31 -12.98
CA LEU A 261 -6.16 -4.97 -12.67
C LEU A 261 -5.19 -5.03 -11.47
N ASP A 262 -3.89 -4.95 -11.75
CA ASP A 262 -2.84 -5.06 -10.74
C ASP A 262 -2.20 -3.72 -10.33
N CYS A 263 -1.36 -3.76 -9.30
CA CYS A 263 -0.62 -2.60 -8.81
C CYS A 263 0.22 -1.91 -9.89
N GLN A 264 0.80 -2.66 -10.84
CA GLN A 264 1.64 -2.12 -11.89
C GLN A 264 0.80 -1.32 -12.89
N MET A 265 -0.41 -1.79 -13.23
CA MET A 265 -1.34 -1.09 -14.11
C MET A 265 -1.86 0.19 -13.45
N LEU A 266 -2.23 0.15 -12.17
CA LEU A 266 -2.62 1.35 -11.41
C LEU A 266 -1.51 2.40 -11.41
N GLN A 267 -0.27 1.99 -11.15
CA GLN A 267 0.89 2.88 -11.19
C GLN A 267 1.14 3.44 -12.59
N THR A 268 0.99 2.61 -13.63
CA THR A 268 1.17 3.04 -15.03
C THR A 268 0.11 4.07 -15.42
N ALA A 269 -1.16 3.83 -15.06
CA ALA A 269 -2.25 4.77 -15.30
C ALA A 269 -1.99 6.11 -14.57
N ALA A 270 -1.67 6.08 -13.27
CA ALA A 270 -1.38 7.27 -12.49
C ALA A 270 -0.19 8.07 -13.06
N GLN A 271 0.89 7.39 -13.46
CA GLN A 271 2.05 8.05 -14.07
C GLN A 271 1.71 8.68 -15.42
N SER A 272 0.87 8.02 -16.23
CA SER A 272 0.50 8.51 -17.56
C SER A 272 -0.25 9.85 -17.51
N LEU A 273 -1.00 10.10 -16.42
CA LEU A 273 -1.66 11.37 -16.14
C LEU A 273 -0.67 12.54 -15.95
N SER A 274 0.63 12.31 -15.77
CA SER A 274 1.58 13.44 -15.78
C SER A 274 1.72 14.09 -17.16
N ASN A 275 1.39 13.38 -18.24
CA ASN A 275 1.58 13.81 -19.63
C ASN A 275 0.33 13.67 -20.51
N HIS A 276 -0.77 13.14 -19.96
CA HIS A 276 -2.05 12.96 -20.65
C HIS A 276 -3.18 13.51 -19.78
N ASP A 277 -4.29 13.91 -20.39
CA ASP A 277 -5.48 14.38 -19.68
C ASP A 277 -6.27 13.21 -19.06
N ALA A 278 -6.19 12.02 -19.69
CA ALA A 278 -6.86 10.81 -19.27
C ALA A 278 -6.00 9.54 -19.44
N ALA A 279 -6.35 8.49 -18.70
CA ALA A 279 -5.82 7.14 -18.84
C ALA A 279 -6.98 6.15 -18.87
N ILE A 280 -6.93 5.10 -19.70
CA ILE A 280 -8.03 4.13 -19.78
C ILE A 280 -7.50 2.71 -19.96
N ALA A 281 -7.97 1.78 -19.15
CA ALA A 281 -7.78 0.34 -19.34
C ALA A 281 -9.09 -0.27 -19.84
N PRO A 282 -9.24 -0.51 -21.16
CA PRO A 282 -10.44 -1.11 -21.71
C PRO A 282 -10.56 -2.58 -21.28
N THR A 283 -11.78 -3.11 -21.33
CA THR A 283 -12.04 -4.54 -21.11
C THR A 283 -12.40 -5.22 -22.44
N ALA A 284 -12.23 -6.54 -22.48
CA ALA A 284 -12.34 -7.34 -23.70
C ALA A 284 -13.77 -7.35 -24.29
N ASP A 285 -14.77 -7.11 -23.45
CA ASP A 285 -16.18 -7.04 -23.81
C ASP A 285 -16.58 -5.67 -24.40
N GLY A 286 -15.73 -4.64 -24.28
CA GLY A 286 -15.94 -3.29 -24.78
C GLY A 286 -16.20 -2.23 -23.70
N GLY A 287 -16.21 -2.61 -22.42
CA GLY A 287 -16.16 -1.74 -21.26
C GLY A 287 -14.76 -1.18 -20.97
N TYR A 288 -14.59 -0.64 -19.76
CA TYR A 288 -13.27 -0.33 -19.20
C TYR A 288 -13.23 -0.65 -17.70
N ALA A 289 -12.12 -1.24 -17.26
CA ALA A 289 -11.86 -1.53 -15.85
C ALA A 289 -11.29 -0.31 -15.10
N LEU A 290 -10.70 0.64 -15.83
CA LEU A 290 -10.08 1.84 -15.26
C LEU A 290 -10.28 3.05 -16.16
N LEU A 291 -10.65 4.18 -15.54
CA LEU A 291 -10.62 5.52 -16.14
C LEU A 291 -9.93 6.50 -15.19
N GLY A 292 -8.74 6.95 -15.58
CA GLY A 292 -7.99 8.01 -14.91
C GLY A 292 -8.25 9.37 -15.54
N LEU A 293 -8.39 10.42 -14.73
CA LEU A 293 -8.68 11.79 -15.18
C LEU A 293 -7.89 12.83 -14.39
N ASN A 294 -7.43 13.88 -15.07
CA ASN A 294 -6.85 15.09 -14.44
C ASN A 294 -7.81 16.29 -14.42
N ARG A 295 -8.90 16.21 -15.17
CA ARG A 295 -9.86 17.30 -15.37
C ARG A 295 -11.25 16.72 -15.44
N PHE A 296 -12.24 17.53 -15.04
CA PHE A 296 -13.64 17.11 -15.02
C PHE A 296 -14.42 17.75 -16.17
N ASP A 297 -15.18 16.92 -16.87
CA ASP A 297 -16.26 17.33 -17.77
C ASP A 297 -17.36 16.28 -17.71
N ALA A 298 -18.60 16.69 -17.42
CA ALA A 298 -19.73 15.76 -17.25
C ALA A 298 -20.05 14.99 -18.54
N THR A 299 -19.75 15.56 -19.70
CA THR A 299 -19.98 14.92 -21.01
C THR A 299 -19.11 13.69 -21.23
N VAL A 300 -18.10 13.43 -20.39
CA VAL A 300 -17.37 12.15 -20.39
C VAL A 300 -18.27 11.00 -19.94
N PHE A 301 -19.29 11.26 -19.11
CA PHE A 301 -20.15 10.24 -18.50
C PHE A 301 -21.60 10.28 -18.98
N ASP A 302 -22.10 11.44 -19.41
CA ASP A 302 -23.53 11.67 -19.67
C ASP A 302 -24.08 10.89 -20.88
N ASN A 303 -25.23 10.24 -20.79
CA ASN A 303 -25.87 9.53 -21.91
C ASN A 303 -25.01 8.42 -22.57
N ILE A 304 -24.03 7.87 -21.85
CA ILE A 304 -23.37 6.61 -22.28
C ILE A 304 -24.38 5.48 -22.13
N ARG A 305 -24.44 4.59 -23.12
CA ARG A 305 -25.15 3.31 -22.98
C ARG A 305 -24.25 2.34 -22.24
N TRP A 306 -24.33 2.39 -20.91
CA TRP A 306 -23.61 1.49 -20.01
C TRP A 306 -24.00 0.03 -20.23
N SER A 307 -23.10 -0.88 -19.86
CA SER A 307 -23.26 -2.33 -20.08
C SER A 307 -23.40 -2.70 -21.57
N THR A 308 -22.59 -2.06 -22.43
CA THR A 308 -22.50 -2.39 -23.87
C THR A 308 -21.06 -2.49 -24.32
N ASP A 309 -20.84 -3.17 -25.45
CA ASP A 309 -19.52 -3.35 -26.09
C ASP A 309 -18.92 -2.07 -26.69
N THR A 310 -19.57 -0.93 -26.48
CA THR A 310 -19.20 0.36 -27.05
C THR A 310 -18.67 1.36 -26.04
N VAL A 311 -18.77 1.07 -24.73
CA VAL A 311 -18.53 2.02 -23.65
C VAL A 311 -17.14 2.65 -23.74
N ALA A 312 -16.05 1.87 -23.75
CA ALA A 312 -14.70 2.45 -23.80
C ALA A 312 -14.43 3.25 -25.08
N ARG A 313 -14.98 2.82 -26.21
CA ARG A 313 -14.85 3.52 -27.49
C ARG A 313 -15.60 4.86 -27.47
N GLU A 314 -16.81 4.87 -26.91
CA GLU A 314 -17.60 6.08 -26.75
C GLU A 314 -16.92 7.08 -25.80
N THR A 315 -16.40 6.60 -24.66
CA THR A 315 -15.62 7.41 -23.72
C THR A 315 -14.38 8.01 -24.40
N LEU A 316 -13.60 7.21 -25.12
CA LEU A 316 -12.43 7.70 -25.88
C LEU A 316 -12.81 8.77 -26.91
N SER A 317 -13.92 8.58 -27.64
CA SER A 317 -14.40 9.56 -28.63
C SER A 317 -14.82 10.89 -27.99
N ARG A 318 -15.38 10.85 -26.77
CA ARG A 318 -15.73 12.04 -26.00
C ARG A 318 -14.50 12.79 -25.51
N LEU A 319 -13.50 12.07 -25.00
CA LEU A 319 -12.20 12.65 -24.63
C LEU A 319 -11.57 13.36 -25.84
N GLU A 320 -11.58 12.72 -27.01
CA GLU A 320 -11.09 13.33 -28.26
C GLU A 320 -11.90 14.58 -28.66
N THR A 321 -13.23 14.56 -28.53
CA THR A 321 -14.10 15.71 -28.81
C THR A 321 -13.80 16.91 -27.90
N LEU A 322 -13.42 16.65 -26.64
CA LEU A 322 -12.97 17.67 -25.69
C LEU A 322 -11.53 18.14 -25.94
N GLY A 323 -10.83 17.54 -26.90
CA GLY A 323 -9.42 17.80 -27.20
C GLY A 323 -8.47 17.22 -26.15
N TRP A 324 -8.91 16.23 -25.38
CA TRP A 324 -8.12 15.60 -24.31
C TRP A 324 -7.28 14.46 -24.86
N THR A 325 -6.04 14.40 -24.39
CA THR A 325 -5.12 13.30 -24.69
C THR A 325 -5.38 12.13 -23.75
N ALA A 326 -5.46 10.91 -24.29
CA ALA A 326 -5.72 9.71 -23.49
C ALA A 326 -4.61 8.67 -23.68
N HIS A 327 -4.08 8.15 -22.57
CA HIS A 327 -3.19 7.00 -22.58
C HIS A 327 -3.99 5.71 -22.48
N ARG A 328 -3.85 4.81 -23.46
CA ARG A 328 -4.55 3.54 -23.48
C ARG A 328 -3.66 2.42 -22.94
N LEU A 329 -4.08 1.80 -21.85
CA LEU A 329 -3.46 0.61 -21.26
C LEU A 329 -3.88 -0.66 -22.03
N PRO A 330 -3.21 -1.80 -21.79
CA PRO A 330 -3.64 -3.09 -22.32
C PRO A 330 -5.10 -3.40 -21.96
N SER A 331 -5.77 -4.16 -22.84
CA SER A 331 -7.14 -4.62 -22.58
C SER A 331 -7.13 -5.70 -21.51
N LEU A 332 -8.11 -5.66 -20.62
CA LEU A 332 -8.28 -6.59 -19.49
C LEU A 332 -9.52 -7.47 -19.63
N HIS A 333 -9.63 -8.49 -18.78
CA HIS A 333 -10.84 -9.27 -18.57
C HIS A 333 -11.43 -8.96 -17.20
N ASP A 334 -12.61 -8.35 -17.21
CA ASP A 334 -13.53 -8.19 -16.09
C ASP A 334 -14.43 -9.41 -15.93
N ILE A 335 -15.14 -9.45 -14.80
CA ILE A 335 -16.03 -10.53 -14.39
C ILE A 335 -17.46 -9.98 -14.31
N ASP A 336 -18.18 -10.05 -15.43
CA ASP A 336 -19.58 -9.64 -15.52
C ASP A 336 -20.54 -10.83 -15.55
N GLU A 337 -20.15 -11.91 -16.25
CA GLU A 337 -20.95 -13.11 -16.40
C GLU A 337 -20.26 -14.35 -15.82
N ALA A 338 -21.04 -15.40 -15.53
CA ALA A 338 -20.51 -16.66 -15.00
C ALA A 338 -19.45 -17.31 -15.90
N ALA A 339 -19.47 -17.03 -17.21
CA ALA A 339 -18.48 -17.53 -18.17
C ALA A 339 -17.10 -16.87 -17.99
N ASP A 340 -17.03 -15.71 -17.34
CA ASP A 340 -15.82 -14.93 -17.12
C ASP A 340 -15.02 -15.43 -15.91
N LEU A 341 -15.60 -16.29 -15.07
CA LEU A 341 -14.90 -16.96 -13.97
C LEU A 341 -13.69 -17.80 -14.42
N LYS A 342 -13.52 -18.03 -15.73
CA LYS A 342 -12.27 -18.57 -16.29
C LYS A 342 -11.09 -17.59 -16.24
N TRP A 343 -11.31 -16.33 -15.88
CA TRP A 343 -10.31 -15.26 -15.77
C TRP A 343 -9.93 -14.93 -14.33
N ILE A 344 -10.69 -15.40 -13.32
CA ILE A 344 -10.27 -15.23 -11.93
C ILE A 344 -8.97 -16.01 -11.64
N PRO A 345 -8.08 -15.48 -10.77
CA PRO A 345 -6.84 -16.15 -10.39
C PRO A 345 -7.08 -17.55 -9.87
N GLU A 346 -6.20 -18.50 -10.19
CA GLU A 346 -6.33 -19.90 -9.79
C GLU A 346 -6.48 -20.04 -8.26
N ALA A 347 -5.73 -19.24 -7.50
CA ALA A 347 -5.81 -19.18 -6.04
C ALA A 347 -7.20 -18.78 -5.50
N TRP A 348 -8.05 -18.11 -6.29
CA TRP A 348 -9.40 -17.71 -5.89
C TRP A 348 -10.45 -18.77 -6.23
N ARG A 349 -10.18 -19.64 -7.22
CA ARG A 349 -11.10 -20.73 -7.59
C ARG A 349 -11.22 -21.77 -6.51
N ASP A 350 -10.10 -22.11 -5.89
CA ASP A 350 -10.03 -23.09 -4.79
C ASP A 350 -10.89 -22.66 -3.59
N ASP A 351 -11.00 -21.36 -3.35
CA ASP A 351 -11.83 -20.77 -2.29
C ASP A 351 -13.33 -20.82 -2.64
N ILE A 352 -13.68 -20.53 -3.90
CA ILE A 352 -15.08 -20.58 -4.38
C ILE A 352 -15.61 -22.02 -4.44
N GLU A 353 -14.78 -23.00 -4.77
CA GLU A 353 -15.20 -24.42 -4.79
C GLU A 353 -15.42 -24.99 -3.39
N GLN A 354 -14.73 -24.47 -2.37
CA GLN A 354 -14.92 -24.86 -0.96
C GLN A 354 -16.18 -24.26 -0.33
N GLU A 355 -16.66 -23.13 -0.84
CA GLU A 355 -17.84 -22.41 -0.32
C GLU A 355 -19.14 -22.71 -1.09
N ARG A 356 -19.13 -23.59 -2.11
CA ARG A 356 -20.35 -23.99 -2.82
C ARG A 356 -21.36 -24.64 -1.85
N PRO A 357 -22.56 -24.07 -1.65
CA PRO A 357 -23.58 -24.73 -0.85
C PRO A 357 -24.01 -26.05 -1.52
N THR A 358 -24.13 -27.11 -0.73
CA THR A 358 -24.67 -28.39 -1.22
C THR A 358 -26.09 -28.18 -1.76
N PRO A 359 -26.51 -28.86 -2.85
CA PRO A 359 -27.79 -28.62 -3.53
C PRO A 359 -29.04 -28.69 -2.65
N ASP A 360 -28.95 -29.32 -1.47
CA ASP A 360 -30.05 -29.45 -0.51
C ASP A 360 -30.32 -28.19 0.34
N GLN A 361 -29.47 -27.15 0.27
CA GLN A 361 -29.61 -26.00 1.18
C GLN A 361 -30.42 -24.82 0.63
N HIS A 362 -30.55 -24.63 -0.69
CA HIS A 362 -31.40 -23.59 -1.28
C HIS A 362 -31.86 -23.93 -2.71
N PRO A 363 -33.04 -24.54 -2.91
CA PRO A 363 -33.52 -24.96 -4.24
C PRO A 363 -33.93 -23.80 -5.18
N HIS A 364 -33.79 -22.54 -4.74
CA HIS A 364 -34.27 -21.35 -5.47
C HIS A 364 -33.31 -20.14 -5.47
N ALA A 365 -32.04 -20.31 -5.10
CA ALA A 365 -31.08 -19.19 -5.21
C ALA A 365 -30.79 -18.88 -6.69
N ASP A 366 -30.97 -17.62 -7.08
CA ASP A 366 -30.61 -17.12 -8.41
C ASP A 366 -29.09 -17.25 -8.57
N PRO A 367 -28.58 -17.89 -9.64
CA PRO A 367 -27.15 -17.99 -9.90
C PRO A 367 -26.39 -16.65 -9.85
N ARG A 368 -27.08 -15.51 -10.03
CA ARG A 368 -26.50 -14.17 -9.92
C ARG A 368 -26.13 -13.76 -8.48
N GLU A 369 -26.85 -14.25 -7.48
CA GLU A 369 -26.56 -13.95 -6.06
C GLU A 369 -25.34 -14.71 -5.52
N LEU A 370 -24.88 -15.74 -6.24
CA LEU A 370 -23.69 -16.52 -5.87
C LEU A 370 -22.40 -16.00 -6.52
N ALA A 371 -22.52 -15.05 -7.45
CA ALA A 371 -21.39 -14.48 -8.20
C ALA A 371 -20.95 -13.09 -7.70
N GLN A 372 -21.82 -12.39 -6.95
CA GLN A 372 -21.46 -11.21 -6.15
C GLN A 372 -20.91 -11.62 -4.79
#